data_AF-A0A7Y0EUD7-F1
#
_entry.id   AF-A0A7Y0EUD7-F1
#
_cell.length_a   1.000
_cell.length_b   1.000
_cell.length_c   1.000
_cell.angle_alpha   90.00
_cell.angle_beta   90.00
_cell.angle_gamma   90.00
#
_symmetry.space_group_name_H-M   'P 1'
#
loop_
_entity.id
_entity.type
_entity.pdbx_description
1 polymer ?
#
loop_
_entity_poly.entity_id
_entity_poly.type
_entity_poly.pdbx_seq_one_letter_code
_entity_poly.pdbx_strand_id
1 'polypeptide(L)'
;MKAQENKPNNGIKARPINQRRRLSPAKRREQIAREAATLITQYGSYGFPMQALADAVGMTLPGLNHYVKNREEMLALVIESFYDIEDNDTPIDPAGIPATITPSGTSSSEPDGNKTSSAKHHESTTPATSNGPHLPSALRKTVERNAQRPELVALFMRLAIEAADQDHPAHEFYRNRHHAVLGNMTSVHWDLPEAYRDQEQLHDLIVTAFFAMDGVQIQSLTNPDESMLQLWERAERILFPSPTWDGYR
;
A
#
# COMPACT_ATOMS: atom_id res chain seq x y z
N MET A 1 -43.75 -45.82 43.02
CA MET A 1 -43.64 -46.21 41.59
C MET A 1 -43.75 -44.94 40.75
N LYS A 2 -42.65 -44.47 40.16
CA LYS A 2 -42.64 -43.32 39.24
C LYS A 2 -42.66 -43.86 37.81
N ALA A 3 -43.67 -43.50 37.01
CA ALA A 3 -43.68 -43.75 35.58
C ALA A 3 -42.94 -42.62 34.87
N GLN A 4 -41.83 -42.94 34.21
CA GLN A 4 -41.11 -42.07 33.30
C GLN A 4 -41.63 -42.32 31.89
N GLU A 5 -42.31 -41.32 31.32
CA GLU A 5 -42.74 -41.33 29.93
C GLU A 5 -41.63 -40.73 29.07
N ASN A 6 -41.05 -41.58 28.21
CA ASN A 6 -39.89 -41.28 27.38
C ASN A 6 -40.37 -40.64 26.06
N LYS A 7 -40.08 -39.35 25.83
CA LYS A 7 -40.31 -38.71 24.52
C LYS A 7 -39.03 -38.78 23.66
N PRO A 8 -39.09 -39.27 22.41
CA PRO A 8 -37.94 -39.18 21.52
C PRO A 8 -37.79 -37.75 21.00
N ASN A 9 -36.73 -37.08 21.43
CA ASN A 9 -36.30 -35.80 20.88
C ASN A 9 -35.58 -36.05 19.55
N ASN A 10 -36.32 -36.05 18.43
CA ASN A 10 -35.71 -36.05 17.10
C ASN A 10 -36.03 -34.73 16.37
N GLY A 11 -35.51 -33.63 16.91
CA GLY A 11 -35.41 -32.38 16.19
C GLY A 11 -34.16 -32.39 15.32
N ILE A 12 -34.31 -32.73 14.04
CA ILE A 12 -33.30 -32.38 13.03
C ILE A 12 -33.20 -30.86 13.08
N LYS A 13 -32.14 -30.32 13.69
CA LYS A 13 -31.81 -28.89 13.64
C LYS A 13 -31.54 -28.55 12.18
N ALA A 14 -32.55 -28.05 11.47
CA ALA A 14 -32.40 -27.47 10.16
C ALA A 14 -31.33 -26.37 10.25
N ARG A 15 -30.14 -26.63 9.72
CA ARG A 15 -29.13 -25.58 9.52
C ARG A 15 -29.68 -24.65 8.44
N PRO A 16 -29.86 -23.34 8.71
CA PRO A 16 -30.38 -22.44 7.69
C PRO A 16 -29.42 -22.38 6.50
N ILE A 17 -29.94 -22.65 5.32
CA ILE A 17 -29.25 -22.49 4.04
C ILE A 17 -28.99 -20.97 3.89
N ASN A 18 -27.73 -20.55 3.89
CA ASN A 18 -27.25 -19.17 3.74
C ASN A 18 -27.53 -18.19 4.90
N GLN A 19 -26.68 -18.22 5.94
CA GLN A 19 -26.49 -17.05 6.82
C GLN A 19 -25.63 -15.99 6.12
N ARG A 20 -26.21 -15.25 5.17
CA ARG A 20 -25.54 -14.08 4.59
C ARG A 20 -25.47 -12.98 5.64
N ARG A 21 -24.26 -12.70 6.15
CA ARG A 21 -24.03 -11.60 7.10
C ARG A 21 -24.30 -10.26 6.41
N ARG A 22 -25.26 -9.49 6.93
CA ARG A 22 -25.52 -8.11 6.48
C ARG A 22 -24.33 -7.23 6.86
N LEU A 23 -23.67 -6.63 5.87
CA LEU A 23 -22.61 -5.64 6.07
C LEU A 23 -23.17 -4.23 5.89
N SER A 24 -22.53 -3.24 6.51
CA SER A 24 -22.78 -1.84 6.16
C SER A 24 -22.32 -1.58 4.71
N PRO A 25 -22.87 -0.56 4.02
CA PRO A 25 -22.45 -0.21 2.66
C PRO A 25 -20.94 0.01 2.53
N ALA A 26 -20.32 0.71 3.49
CA ALA A 26 -18.86 0.94 3.51
C ALA A 26 -18.06 -0.37 3.61
N LYS A 27 -18.40 -1.25 4.57
CA LYS A 27 -17.74 -2.56 4.72
C LYS A 27 -17.96 -3.45 3.49
N ARG A 28 -19.07 -3.26 2.76
CA ARG A 28 -19.30 -3.98 1.51
C ARG A 28 -18.43 -3.45 0.39
N ARG A 29 -18.29 -2.13 0.24
CA ARG A 29 -17.37 -1.52 -0.74
C ARG A 29 -15.93 -2.00 -0.53
N GLU A 30 -15.46 -1.98 0.72
CA GLU A 30 -14.13 -2.47 1.08
C GLU A 30 -13.95 -3.96 0.73
N GLN A 31 -14.96 -4.80 1.00
CA GLN A 31 -14.91 -6.21 0.61
C GLN A 31 -14.84 -6.37 -0.92
N ILE A 32 -15.66 -5.64 -1.68
CA ILE A 32 -15.66 -5.69 -3.14
C ILE A 32 -14.28 -5.30 -3.68
N ALA A 33 -13.69 -4.22 -3.17
CA ALA A 33 -12.37 -3.76 -3.58
C ALA A 33 -11.29 -4.81 -3.33
N ARG A 34 -11.31 -5.44 -2.14
CA ARG A 34 -10.34 -6.49 -1.78
C ARG A 34 -10.47 -7.73 -2.66
N GLU A 35 -11.68 -8.23 -2.89
CA GLU A 35 -11.87 -9.39 -3.76
C GLU A 35 -11.50 -9.07 -5.22
N ALA A 36 -11.82 -7.87 -5.68
CA ALA A 36 -11.42 -7.40 -7.00
C ALA A 36 -9.89 -7.32 -7.15
N ALA A 37 -9.17 -6.76 -6.17
CA ALA A 37 -7.72 -6.72 -6.15
C ALA A 37 -7.09 -8.11 -6.26
N THR A 38 -7.62 -9.10 -5.54
CA THR A 38 -7.18 -10.50 -5.64
C THR A 38 -7.37 -11.04 -7.05
N LEU A 39 -8.55 -10.84 -7.64
CA LEU A 39 -8.85 -11.31 -9.00
C LEU A 39 -7.99 -10.62 -10.07
N ILE A 40 -7.75 -9.31 -9.94
CA ILE A 40 -6.87 -8.56 -10.85
C ILE A 40 -5.43 -9.07 -10.75
N THR A 41 -4.93 -9.33 -9.53
CA THR A 41 -3.58 -9.86 -9.32
C THR A 41 -3.43 -11.25 -9.94
N GLN A 42 -4.47 -12.08 -9.91
CA GLN A 42 -4.43 -13.43 -10.46
C GLN A 42 -4.64 -13.47 -11.98
N TYR A 43 -5.59 -12.71 -12.52
CA TYR A 43 -6.05 -12.85 -13.91
C TYR A 43 -5.84 -11.61 -14.79
N GLY A 44 -5.41 -10.49 -14.21
CA GLY A 44 -5.35 -9.19 -14.88
C GLY A 44 -6.68 -8.44 -14.83
N SER A 45 -6.68 -7.14 -15.13
CA SER A 45 -7.89 -6.33 -14.98
C SER A 45 -9.04 -6.76 -15.89
N TYR A 46 -8.75 -7.33 -17.06
CA TYR A 46 -9.74 -7.85 -18.01
C TYR A 46 -9.92 -9.37 -17.99
N GLY A 47 -9.11 -10.11 -17.23
CA GLY A 47 -9.07 -11.57 -17.29
C GLY A 47 -10.19 -12.31 -16.55
N PHE A 48 -11.15 -11.60 -15.96
CA PHE A 48 -12.30 -12.20 -15.28
C PHE A 48 -13.60 -11.42 -15.54
N PRO A 49 -14.76 -12.09 -15.63
CA PRO A 49 -16.06 -11.41 -15.78
C PRO A 49 -16.54 -10.82 -14.46
N MET A 50 -17.37 -9.76 -14.49
CA MET A 50 -17.97 -9.16 -13.28
C MET A 50 -18.80 -10.16 -12.46
N GLN A 51 -19.34 -11.21 -13.10
CA GLN A 51 -20.03 -12.30 -12.41
C GLN A 51 -19.10 -13.05 -11.44
N ALA A 52 -17.82 -13.27 -11.81
CA ALA A 52 -16.85 -13.93 -10.94
C ALA A 52 -16.58 -13.11 -9.67
N LEU A 53 -16.54 -11.78 -9.79
CA LEU A 53 -16.43 -10.89 -8.64
C LEU A 53 -17.69 -10.93 -7.76
N ALA A 54 -18.88 -10.94 -8.37
CA ALA A 54 -20.13 -11.06 -7.61
C ALA A 54 -20.16 -12.37 -6.80
N ASP A 55 -19.76 -13.47 -7.43
CA ASP A 55 -19.68 -14.79 -6.79
C ASP A 55 -18.67 -14.81 -5.65
N ALA A 56 -17.47 -14.23 -5.85
CA ALA A 56 -16.42 -14.12 -4.82
C ALA A 56 -16.88 -13.33 -3.58
N VAL A 57 -17.62 -12.25 -3.78
CA VAL A 57 -18.17 -11.43 -2.68
C VAL A 57 -19.41 -12.08 -2.03
N GLY A 58 -19.99 -13.10 -2.67
CA GLY A 58 -21.21 -13.79 -2.23
C GLY A 58 -22.50 -13.02 -2.53
N MET A 59 -22.50 -12.26 -3.63
CA MET A 59 -23.61 -11.41 -4.08
C MET A 59 -24.18 -11.88 -5.42
N THR A 60 -25.39 -11.42 -5.74
CA THR A 60 -25.89 -11.51 -7.12
C THR A 60 -25.25 -10.40 -7.95
N LEU A 61 -25.14 -10.56 -9.28
CA LEU A 61 -24.62 -9.51 -10.16
C LEU A 61 -25.44 -8.20 -10.07
N PRO A 62 -26.79 -8.21 -10.08
CA PRO A 62 -27.56 -7.01 -9.79
C PRO A 62 -27.24 -6.40 -8.41
N GLY A 63 -26.99 -7.26 -7.41
CA GLY A 63 -26.55 -6.84 -6.08
C GLY A 63 -25.22 -6.10 -6.10
N LEU A 64 -24.24 -6.62 -6.84
CA LEU A 64 -22.93 -6.01 -7.04
C LEU A 64 -23.04 -4.68 -7.79
N ASN A 65 -23.90 -4.60 -8.81
CA ASN A 65 -24.10 -3.41 -9.64
C ASN A 65 -24.62 -2.19 -8.87
N HIS A 66 -25.18 -2.38 -7.67
CA HIS A 66 -25.49 -1.26 -6.77
C HIS A 66 -24.26 -0.56 -6.19
N TYR A 67 -23.09 -1.21 -6.24
CA TYR A 67 -21.82 -0.69 -5.72
C TYR A 67 -20.83 -0.35 -6.84
N VAL A 68 -20.75 -1.20 -7.86
CA VAL A 68 -19.87 -1.04 -9.03
C VAL A 68 -20.60 -1.50 -10.28
N LYS A 69 -21.03 -0.57 -11.14
CA LYS A 69 -21.89 -0.90 -12.30
C LYS A 69 -21.15 -1.58 -13.45
N ASN A 70 -19.88 -1.26 -13.60
CA ASN A 70 -19.05 -1.73 -14.71
C ASN A 70 -17.60 -1.92 -14.24
N ARG A 71 -16.74 -2.34 -15.16
CA ARG A 71 -15.31 -2.58 -14.86
C ARG A 71 -14.59 -1.29 -14.47
N GLU A 72 -14.98 -0.16 -15.03
CA GLU A 72 -14.39 1.15 -14.74
C GLU A 72 -14.66 1.56 -13.29
N GLU A 73 -15.92 1.52 -12.85
CA GLU A 73 -16.29 1.80 -11.46
C GLU A 73 -15.65 0.78 -10.49
N MET A 74 -15.42 -0.46 -10.93
CA MET A 74 -14.70 -1.46 -10.14
C MET A 74 -13.21 -1.12 -10.01
N LEU A 75 -12.54 -0.75 -11.09
CA LEU A 75 -11.13 -0.33 -11.07
C LEU A 75 -10.95 0.95 -10.27
N ALA A 76 -11.84 1.93 -10.45
CA ALA A 76 -11.88 3.14 -9.64
C ALA A 76 -12.05 2.80 -8.16
N LEU A 77 -13.00 1.91 -7.81
CA LEU A 77 -13.18 1.48 -6.43
C LEU A 77 -11.94 0.79 -5.85
N VAL A 78 -11.25 -0.06 -6.61
CA VAL A 78 -10.00 -0.71 -6.17
C VAL A 78 -8.94 0.37 -5.93
N ILE A 79 -8.75 1.26 -6.89
CA ILE A 79 -7.81 2.37 -6.78
C ILE A 79 -8.14 3.23 -5.55
N GLU A 80 -9.35 3.74 -5.42
CA GLU A 80 -9.82 4.53 -4.26
C GLU A 80 -9.59 3.78 -2.94
N SER A 81 -10.04 2.53 -2.84
CA SER A 81 -10.03 1.79 -1.57
C SER A 81 -8.62 1.51 -1.06
N PHE A 82 -7.68 1.35 -1.99
CA PHE A 82 -6.30 1.15 -1.61
C PHE A 82 -5.60 2.51 -1.51
N TYR A 83 -5.75 3.45 -2.45
CA TYR A 83 -5.01 4.72 -2.48
C TYR A 83 -5.50 5.80 -1.51
N ASP A 84 -6.77 5.84 -1.09
CA ASP A 84 -7.32 6.90 -0.20
C ASP A 84 -6.91 6.74 1.28
N ILE A 85 -5.66 6.37 1.53
CA ILE A 85 -5.12 6.39 2.88
C ILE A 85 -3.78 7.10 2.87
N GLU A 86 -3.83 8.41 2.63
CA GLU A 86 -2.82 9.34 3.10
C GLU A 86 -3.47 10.28 4.12
N ASP A 87 -3.22 10.00 5.41
CA ASP A 87 -3.20 11.05 6.42
C ASP A 87 -2.19 12.09 5.96
N ASN A 88 -2.61 13.35 5.99
CA ASN A 88 -1.96 14.56 5.46
C ASN A 88 -0.55 14.88 6.04
N ASP A 89 0.07 13.96 6.81
CA ASP A 89 1.29 14.18 7.60
C ASP A 89 2.43 13.16 7.32
N THR A 90 2.29 12.24 6.35
CA THR A 90 3.36 11.26 6.03
C THR A 90 3.97 11.53 4.66
N PRO A 91 5.31 11.57 4.52
CA PRO A 91 5.96 11.66 3.21
C PRO A 91 5.51 10.49 2.32
N ILE A 92 4.94 10.87 1.18
CA ILE A 92 4.33 10.07 0.12
C ILE A 92 5.14 8.82 -0.21
N ASP A 93 4.44 7.73 -0.56
CA ASP A 93 5.03 6.52 -1.15
C ASP A 93 5.45 6.79 -2.62
N PRO A 94 6.74 7.05 -2.93
CA PRO A 94 7.28 7.18 -4.28
C PRO A 94 6.96 6.00 -5.21
N ALA A 95 6.60 4.84 -4.67
CA ALA A 95 6.54 3.60 -5.42
C ALA A 95 5.14 3.20 -5.92
N GLY A 96 4.14 4.07 -5.77
CA GLY A 96 2.79 3.71 -6.21
C GLY A 96 1.83 3.43 -5.08
N ILE A 97 2.32 2.90 -3.98
CA ILE A 97 1.54 1.92 -3.24
C ILE A 97 1.02 2.51 -1.93
N PRO A 98 -0.25 2.27 -1.59
CA PRO A 98 -0.83 2.86 -0.41
C PRO A 98 -0.32 2.29 0.92
N ALA A 99 -0.27 3.19 1.90
CA ALA A 99 0.42 3.01 3.17
C ALA A 99 -0.31 2.13 4.22
N THR A 100 -1.48 1.54 3.94
CA THR A 100 -2.31 0.96 5.00
C THR A 100 -3.25 -0.16 4.53
N ILE A 101 -2.91 -1.39 4.92
CA ILE A 101 -3.91 -2.38 5.34
C ILE A 101 -3.43 -2.86 6.70
N THR A 102 -3.95 -2.26 7.78
CA THR A 102 -3.72 -2.81 9.12
C THR A 102 -4.81 -3.85 9.37
N PRO A 103 -4.48 -5.14 9.62
CA PRO A 103 -5.48 -6.11 10.05
C PRO A 103 -5.97 -5.68 11.44
N SER A 104 -7.24 -5.32 11.54
CA SER A 104 -7.84 -4.89 12.80
C SER A 104 -8.06 -6.10 13.72
N GLY A 105 -7.40 -6.09 14.88
CA GLY A 105 -7.56 -7.04 15.99
C GLY A 105 -6.20 -7.21 16.68
N THR A 106 -5.92 -6.71 17.88
CA THR A 106 -6.70 -6.80 19.13
C THR A 106 -6.22 -5.72 20.10
N SER A 107 -7.14 -5.23 20.93
CA SER A 107 -7.01 -4.23 22.01
C SER A 107 -5.87 -4.49 23.00
N SER A 108 -5.26 -3.42 23.55
CA SER A 108 -5.31 -3.13 25.00
C SER A 108 -4.60 -1.82 25.37
N SER A 109 -5.29 -1.02 26.16
CA SER A 109 -4.95 0.30 26.71
C SER A 109 -4.24 0.23 28.09
N GLU A 110 -3.20 1.06 28.24
CA GLU A 110 -2.72 1.83 29.44
C GLU A 110 -2.18 1.12 30.72
N PRO A 111 -1.46 1.81 31.66
CA PRO A 111 -0.70 3.10 31.63
C PRO A 111 0.69 3.12 32.36
N ASP A 112 1.38 4.26 32.23
CA ASP A 112 2.35 4.96 33.11
C ASP A 112 3.41 4.25 33.99
N GLY A 113 4.64 4.79 33.94
CA GLY A 113 5.71 4.49 34.90
C GLY A 113 7.03 5.24 34.67
N ASN A 114 7.09 6.48 35.19
CA ASN A 114 8.28 7.34 35.27
C ASN A 114 9.49 6.66 35.98
N LYS A 115 10.73 6.87 35.49
CA LYS A 115 11.93 6.97 36.35
C LYS A 115 13.13 7.61 35.64
N THR A 116 13.64 8.63 36.30
CA THR A 116 14.87 9.39 36.09
C THR A 116 16.14 8.58 36.40
N SER A 117 17.24 8.82 35.68
CA SER A 117 18.60 8.86 36.25
C SER A 117 19.64 9.45 35.27
N SER A 118 20.46 10.36 35.79
CA SER A 118 21.59 11.05 35.14
C SER A 118 22.85 10.18 35.05
N ALA A 119 23.64 10.30 33.96
CA ALA A 119 25.12 10.29 34.02
C ALA A 119 25.80 10.70 32.70
N LYS A 120 26.47 11.87 32.75
CA LYS A 120 27.82 12.24 32.26
C LYS A 120 28.26 12.04 30.79
N HIS A 121 28.52 13.20 30.19
CA HIS A 121 29.55 13.60 29.22
C HIS A 121 30.32 12.51 28.44
N HIS A 122 30.02 12.44 27.16
CA HIS A 122 31.04 12.27 26.13
C HIS A 122 30.81 13.35 25.06
N GLU A 123 31.80 14.21 24.89
CA GLU A 123 31.84 15.27 23.88
C GLU A 123 31.87 14.61 22.50
N SER A 124 30.70 14.53 21.87
CA SER A 124 30.55 14.20 20.47
C SER A 124 30.09 15.47 19.79
N THR A 125 30.92 15.97 18.87
CA THR A 125 30.60 17.07 17.96
C THR A 125 29.20 16.88 17.40
N THR A 126 28.26 17.70 17.87
CA THR A 126 26.90 17.74 17.36
C THR A 126 26.96 18.10 15.87
N PRO A 127 26.55 17.24 14.92
CA PRO A 127 26.38 17.68 13.55
C PRO A 127 25.27 18.72 13.55
N ALA A 128 25.41 19.72 12.68
CA ALA A 128 24.44 20.77 12.47
C ALA A 128 23.00 20.21 12.46
N THR A 129 22.12 20.87 13.19
CA THR A 129 20.68 20.62 13.20
C THR A 129 20.19 20.50 11.75
N SER A 130 19.72 19.32 11.35
CA SER A 130 19.20 19.08 10.01
C SER A 130 18.02 20.03 9.75
N ASN A 131 18.07 20.78 8.65
CA ASN A 131 17.10 21.82 8.31
C ASN A 131 15.88 21.30 7.52
N GLY A 132 15.77 20.00 7.28
CA GLY A 132 14.69 19.38 6.51
C GLY A 132 14.76 17.84 6.51
N PRO A 133 13.75 17.13 6.00
CA PRO A 133 13.80 15.67 5.89
C PRO A 133 14.90 15.21 4.94
N HIS A 134 15.43 14.00 5.18
CA HIS A 134 16.40 13.35 4.30
C HIS A 134 15.72 12.50 3.24
N LEU A 135 16.04 12.73 1.97
CA LEU A 135 15.45 12.00 0.84
C LEU A 135 15.75 10.49 0.92
N PRO A 136 17.00 10.01 1.15
CA PRO A 136 17.29 8.58 1.26
C PRO A 136 16.44 7.88 2.33
N SER A 137 16.24 8.48 3.50
CA SER A 137 15.42 7.88 4.56
C SER A 137 13.94 7.80 4.18
N ALA A 138 13.41 8.81 3.48
CA ALA A 138 12.04 8.80 2.99
C ALA A 138 11.81 7.69 1.95
N LEU A 139 12.75 7.52 1.01
CA LEU A 139 12.70 6.44 0.03
C LEU A 139 12.85 5.06 0.70
N ARG A 140 13.73 4.91 1.69
CA ARG A 140 13.91 3.66 2.45
C ARG A 140 12.64 3.24 3.19
N LYS A 141 12.04 4.16 3.93
CA LYS A 141 10.74 3.93 4.62
C LYS A 141 9.65 3.51 3.64
N THR A 142 9.74 3.95 2.39
CA THR A 142 8.80 3.56 1.36
C THR A 142 9.01 2.12 0.92
N VAL A 143 10.25 1.75 0.59
CA VAL A 143 10.56 0.36 0.25
C VAL A 143 10.22 -0.58 1.40
N GLU A 144 10.46 -0.18 2.65
CA GLU A 144 10.05 -0.95 3.83
C GLU A 144 8.55 -1.22 3.88
N ARG A 145 7.71 -0.22 3.63
CA ARG A 145 6.25 -0.40 3.56
C ARG A 145 5.83 -1.32 2.42
N ASN A 146 6.47 -1.17 1.26
CA ASN A 146 6.17 -1.95 0.06
C ASN A 146 6.57 -3.42 0.19
N ALA A 147 7.70 -3.69 0.85
CA ALA A 147 8.13 -5.04 1.19
C ALA A 147 7.13 -5.78 2.10
N GLN A 148 6.33 -5.06 2.90
CA GLN A 148 5.26 -5.66 3.71
C GLN A 148 3.98 -5.94 2.90
N ARG A 149 3.87 -5.46 1.66
CA ARG A 149 2.66 -5.57 0.82
C ARG A 149 2.97 -5.96 -0.63
N PRO A 150 3.71 -7.05 -0.88
CA PRO A 150 4.10 -7.46 -2.23
C PRO A 150 2.89 -7.67 -3.16
N GLU A 151 1.75 -8.10 -2.62
CA GLU A 151 0.51 -8.28 -3.38
C GLU A 151 -0.02 -6.96 -3.96
N LEU A 152 0.05 -5.87 -3.18
CA LEU A 152 -0.35 -4.54 -3.65
C LEU A 152 0.67 -3.96 -4.63
N VAL A 153 1.97 -4.20 -4.39
CA VAL A 153 3.03 -3.85 -5.34
C VAL A 153 2.72 -4.47 -6.70
N ALA A 154 2.48 -5.78 -6.73
CA ALA A 154 2.16 -6.51 -7.94
C ALA A 154 0.89 -6.00 -8.64
N LEU A 155 -0.17 -5.72 -7.87
CA LEU A 155 -1.42 -5.14 -8.37
C LEU A 155 -1.18 -3.80 -9.09
N PHE A 156 -0.53 -2.85 -8.41
CA PHE A 156 -0.34 -1.50 -8.94
C PHE A 156 0.65 -1.46 -10.08
N MET A 157 1.71 -2.27 -10.04
CA MET A 157 2.62 -2.41 -11.18
C MET A 157 1.91 -2.96 -12.41
N ARG A 158 1.06 -3.99 -12.26
CA ARG A 158 0.28 -4.51 -13.38
C ARG A 158 -0.67 -3.45 -13.95
N LEU A 159 -1.44 -2.81 -13.08
CA LEU A 159 -2.39 -1.77 -13.48
C LEU A 159 -1.70 -0.57 -14.14
N ALA A 160 -0.50 -0.18 -13.70
CA ALA A 160 0.28 0.89 -14.32
C ALA A 160 0.63 0.58 -15.78
N ILE A 161 1.03 -0.67 -16.07
CA ILE A 161 1.34 -1.12 -17.43
C ILE A 161 0.08 -1.23 -18.29
N GLU A 162 -1.00 -1.80 -17.76
CA GLU A 162 -2.29 -1.88 -18.47
C GLU A 162 -2.86 -0.48 -18.77
N ALA A 163 -2.68 0.48 -17.86
CA ALA A 163 -3.10 1.87 -18.00
C ALA A 163 -2.26 2.69 -19.01
N ALA A 164 -1.21 2.11 -19.60
CA ALA A 164 -0.51 2.74 -20.72
C ALA A 164 -1.39 2.81 -21.98
N ASP A 165 -2.38 1.91 -22.10
CA ASP A 165 -3.45 2.04 -23.09
C ASP A 165 -4.33 3.25 -22.75
N GLN A 166 -4.52 4.14 -23.72
CA GLN A 166 -5.30 5.38 -23.54
C GLN A 166 -6.80 5.10 -23.32
N ASP A 167 -7.29 3.96 -23.80
CA ASP A 167 -8.67 3.53 -23.62
C ASP A 167 -8.87 2.79 -22.28
N HIS A 168 -7.80 2.59 -21.50
CA HIS A 168 -7.88 1.94 -20.20
C HIS A 168 -8.59 2.84 -19.18
N PRO A 169 -9.55 2.33 -18.38
CA PRO A 169 -10.30 3.14 -17.42
C PRO A 169 -9.45 3.83 -16.35
N ALA A 170 -8.28 3.27 -16.03
CA ALA A 170 -7.32 3.85 -15.09
C ALA A 170 -6.27 4.77 -15.75
N HIS A 171 -6.32 5.01 -17.06
CA HIS A 171 -5.31 5.79 -17.78
C HIS A 171 -5.15 7.20 -17.19
N GLU A 172 -6.25 7.93 -17.02
CA GLU A 172 -6.24 9.28 -16.46
C GLU A 172 -5.68 9.32 -15.04
N PHE A 173 -6.02 8.31 -14.24
CA PHE A 173 -5.54 8.19 -12.87
C PHE A 173 -4.01 8.06 -12.83
N TYR A 174 -3.43 7.11 -13.60
CA TYR A 174 -1.99 6.90 -13.61
C TYR A 174 -1.20 8.04 -14.25
N ARG A 175 -1.79 8.71 -15.25
CA ARG A 175 -1.24 9.94 -15.83
C ARG A 175 -1.15 11.05 -14.79
N ASN A 176 -2.24 11.32 -14.07
CA ASN A 176 -2.29 12.36 -13.05
C ASN A 176 -1.41 12.00 -11.85
N ARG A 177 -1.32 10.73 -11.48
CA ARG A 177 -0.48 10.24 -10.38
C ARG A 177 0.99 10.56 -10.59
N HIS A 178 1.56 10.27 -11.76
CA HIS A 178 2.98 10.55 -12.03
C HIS A 178 3.32 12.02 -11.81
N HIS A 179 2.48 12.90 -12.34
CA HIS A 179 2.65 14.34 -12.18
C HIS A 179 2.51 14.77 -10.71
N ALA A 180 1.53 14.22 -9.99
CA ALA A 180 1.30 14.55 -8.59
C ALA A 180 2.45 14.11 -7.67
N VAL A 181 2.93 12.86 -7.81
CA VAL A 181 4.01 12.34 -6.96
C VAL A 181 5.30 13.13 -7.16
N LEU A 182 5.66 13.41 -8.41
CA LEU A 182 6.85 14.20 -8.73
C LEU A 182 6.71 15.65 -8.27
N GLY A 183 5.56 16.27 -8.49
CA GLY A 183 5.27 17.63 -8.00
C GLY A 183 5.36 17.73 -6.48
N ASN A 184 4.84 16.74 -5.76
CA ASN A 184 4.92 16.72 -4.31
C ASN A 184 6.36 16.50 -3.82
N MET A 185 7.10 15.54 -4.38
CA MET A 185 8.48 15.29 -3.98
C MET A 185 9.40 16.48 -4.26
N THR A 186 9.24 17.16 -5.40
CA THR A 186 10.04 18.33 -5.75
C THR A 186 9.67 19.57 -4.92
N SER A 187 8.49 19.60 -4.30
CA SER A 187 8.04 20.68 -3.41
C SER A 187 8.56 20.56 -1.98
N VAL A 188 9.01 19.38 -1.55
CA VAL A 188 9.57 19.18 -0.21
C VAL A 188 10.94 19.86 -0.10
N HIS A 189 11.17 20.55 1.02
CA HIS A 189 12.46 21.17 1.33
C HIS A 189 13.42 20.14 1.91
N TRP A 190 13.93 19.26 1.05
CA TRP A 190 14.88 18.22 1.43
C TRP A 190 16.20 18.82 1.92
N ASP A 191 16.78 18.19 2.94
CA ASP A 191 18.17 18.44 3.33
C ASP A 191 19.08 17.63 2.38
N LEU A 192 19.77 18.35 1.48
CA LEU A 192 20.51 17.77 0.35
C LEU A 192 21.94 18.34 0.23
N PRO A 193 22.86 17.56 -0.37
CA PRO A 193 24.15 18.08 -0.82
C PRO A 193 23.97 19.25 -1.79
N GLU A 194 24.93 20.18 -1.80
CA GLU A 194 24.88 21.41 -2.61
C GLU A 194 24.57 21.16 -4.09
N ALA A 195 25.12 20.08 -4.66
CA ALA A 195 24.97 19.73 -6.08
C ALA A 195 23.55 19.32 -6.52
N TYR A 196 22.62 19.15 -5.57
CA TYR A 196 21.23 18.74 -5.82
C TYR A 196 20.20 19.75 -5.29
N ARG A 197 20.64 20.97 -4.93
CA ARG A 197 19.74 22.00 -4.38
C ARG A 197 19.05 22.83 -5.45
N ASP A 198 19.56 22.84 -6.67
CA ASP A 198 18.83 23.43 -7.79
C ASP A 198 17.68 22.51 -8.24
N GLN A 199 16.67 23.12 -8.85
CA GLN A 199 15.41 22.44 -9.14
C GLN A 199 15.54 21.35 -10.22
N GLU A 200 16.44 21.54 -11.19
CA GLU A 200 16.65 20.58 -12.28
C GLU A 200 17.37 19.33 -11.76
N GLN A 201 18.44 19.51 -10.99
CA GLN A 201 19.18 18.41 -10.39
C GLN A 201 18.36 17.66 -9.33
N LEU A 202 17.52 18.35 -8.56
CA LEU A 202 16.56 17.73 -7.65
C LEU A 202 15.55 16.87 -8.41
N HIS A 203 14.98 17.42 -9.48
CA HIS A 203 14.04 16.70 -10.33
C HIS A 203 14.67 15.42 -10.89
N ASP A 204 15.86 15.52 -11.48
CA ASP A 204 16.55 14.39 -12.09
C ASP A 204 16.96 13.34 -11.05
N LEU A 205 17.36 13.76 -9.84
CA LEU A 205 17.62 12.85 -8.73
C LEU A 205 16.37 12.07 -8.31
N ILE A 206 15.22 12.74 -8.15
CA ILE A 206 13.95 12.10 -7.76
C ILE A 206 13.50 11.12 -8.84
N VAL A 207 13.53 11.53 -10.11
CA VAL A 207 13.14 10.69 -11.24
C VAL A 207 14.05 9.46 -11.33
N THR A 208 15.36 9.64 -11.18
CA THR A 208 16.33 8.52 -11.20
C THR A 208 16.10 7.56 -10.03
N ALA A 209 15.80 8.09 -8.84
CA ALA A 209 15.47 7.27 -7.67
C ALA A 209 14.19 6.44 -7.90
N PHE A 210 13.20 6.99 -8.60
CA PHE A 210 11.96 6.27 -8.94
C PHE A 210 12.22 5.15 -9.95
N PHE A 211 13.01 5.39 -10.98
CA PHE A 211 13.41 4.34 -11.94
C PHE A 211 14.11 3.17 -11.22
N ALA A 212 15.00 3.48 -10.29
CA ALA A 212 15.65 2.46 -9.47
C ALA A 212 14.65 1.71 -8.59
N MET A 213 13.69 2.41 -7.99
CA MET A 213 12.65 1.81 -7.16
C MET A 213 11.74 0.87 -7.95
N ASP A 214 11.28 1.28 -9.13
CA ASP A 214 10.50 0.43 -10.04
C ASP A 214 11.30 -0.82 -10.42
N GLY A 215 12.58 -0.65 -10.77
CA GLY A 215 13.48 -1.76 -11.08
C GLY A 215 13.67 -2.73 -9.91
N VAL A 216 13.77 -2.22 -8.68
CA VAL A 216 13.83 -3.02 -7.44
C VAL A 216 12.54 -3.80 -7.24
N GLN A 217 11.37 -3.18 -7.44
CA GLN A 217 10.08 -3.84 -7.30
C GLN A 217 9.90 -4.95 -8.34
N ILE A 218 10.17 -4.67 -9.63
CA ILE A 218 10.12 -5.66 -10.71
C ILE A 218 11.00 -6.85 -10.36
N GLN A 219 12.26 -6.60 -9.99
CA GLN A 219 13.21 -7.67 -9.69
C GLN A 219 12.77 -8.46 -8.45
N SER A 220 12.29 -7.81 -7.39
CA SER A 220 11.82 -8.53 -6.20
C SER A 220 10.61 -9.42 -6.45
N LEU A 221 9.77 -9.09 -7.44
CA LEU A 221 8.60 -9.89 -7.82
C LEU A 221 8.94 -11.03 -8.79
N THR A 222 10.07 -10.92 -9.51
CA THR A 222 10.46 -11.86 -10.57
C THR A 222 11.69 -12.71 -10.20
N ASN A 223 12.41 -12.33 -9.15
CA ASN A 223 13.57 -13.03 -8.62
C ASN A 223 13.32 -13.45 -7.16
N PRO A 224 13.11 -14.75 -6.87
CA PRO A 224 12.85 -15.21 -5.50
C PRO A 224 14.09 -15.17 -4.60
N ASP A 225 15.29 -15.00 -5.14
CA ASP A 225 16.55 -15.09 -4.38
C ASP A 225 16.91 -13.78 -3.65
N GLU A 226 16.33 -12.65 -4.07
CA GLU A 226 16.64 -11.33 -3.51
C GLU A 226 15.37 -10.59 -3.10
N SER A 227 15.29 -10.21 -1.83
CA SER A 227 14.18 -9.39 -1.32
C SER A 227 14.25 -7.95 -1.82
N MET A 228 13.10 -7.28 -1.83
CA MET A 228 12.99 -5.86 -2.18
C MET A 228 13.94 -4.95 -1.36
N LEU A 229 14.12 -5.26 -0.07
CA LEU A 229 15.03 -4.51 0.80
C LEU A 229 16.50 -4.69 0.43
N GLN A 230 16.92 -5.92 0.11
CA GLN A 230 18.30 -6.21 -0.32
C GLN A 230 18.63 -5.53 -1.66
N LEU A 231 17.67 -5.53 -2.59
CA LEU A 231 17.80 -4.85 -3.87
C LEU A 231 17.87 -3.33 -3.68
N TRP A 232 17.02 -2.75 -2.83
CA TRP A 232 17.07 -1.33 -2.52
C TRP A 232 18.37 -0.91 -1.83
N GLU A 233 18.88 -1.69 -0.88
CA GLU A 233 20.17 -1.40 -0.21
C GLU A 233 21.32 -1.28 -1.23
N ARG A 234 21.30 -2.07 -2.31
CA ARG A 234 22.27 -1.97 -3.41
C ARG A 234 22.06 -0.69 -4.22
N ALA A 235 20.82 -0.41 -4.61
CA ALA A 235 20.49 0.79 -5.37
C ALA A 235 20.83 2.07 -4.58
N GLU A 236 20.46 2.12 -3.30
CA GLU A 236 20.67 3.26 -2.42
C GLU A 236 22.15 3.63 -2.27
N ARG A 237 23.05 2.63 -2.19
CA ARG A 237 24.51 2.88 -2.14
C ARG A 237 25.08 3.51 -3.41
N ILE A 238 24.45 3.26 -4.56
CA ILE A 238 24.89 3.82 -5.85
C ILE A 238 24.27 5.19 -6.07
N LEU A 239 22.97 5.35 -5.81
CA LEU A 239 22.26 6.63 -5.94
C LEU A 239 22.80 7.68 -4.98
N PHE A 240 23.11 7.26 -3.76
CA PHE A 240 23.62 8.10 -2.72
C PHE A 240 24.98 7.49 -2.33
N PRO A 241 26.12 7.99 -2.82
CA PRO A 241 27.43 7.48 -2.43
C PRO A 241 28.03 8.23 -1.22
N SER A 242 28.86 7.54 -0.44
CA SER A 242 29.77 8.17 0.55
C SER A 242 30.99 8.78 -0.16
N PRO A 243 31.58 9.89 0.34
CA PRO A 243 31.20 10.63 1.55
C PRO A 243 30.12 11.70 1.32
N THR A 244 29.73 11.94 0.08
CA THR A 244 28.82 13.04 -0.31
C THR A 244 27.50 13.02 0.45
N TRP A 245 26.97 11.83 0.75
CA TRP A 245 25.66 11.65 1.37
C TRP A 245 25.69 11.27 2.85
N ASP A 246 26.85 11.25 3.51
CA ASP A 246 26.98 10.75 4.89
C ASP A 246 26.19 11.58 5.92
N GLY A 247 25.95 12.86 5.63
CA GLY A 247 25.15 13.77 6.46
C GLY A 247 23.66 13.85 6.11
N TYR A 248 23.16 13.03 5.18
CA TYR A 248 21.84 13.22 4.54
C TYR A 248 20.99 11.92 4.49
N ARG A 249 21.00 11.05 5.53
CA ARG A 249 20.40 9.68 5.49
C ARG A 249 19.69 9.20 6.75
#